data_AF-A0A239MIV9-F1
#
_entry.id   AF-A0A239MIV9-F1
#
_cell.length_a   1.000
_cell.length_b   1.000
_cell.length_c   1.000
_cell.angle_alpha   90.00
_cell.angle_beta   90.00
_cell.angle_gamma   90.00
#
_symmetry.space_group_name_H-M   'P 1'
#
loop_
_entity.id
_entity.type
_entity.pdbx_description
1 polymer ?
#
loop_
_entity_poly.entity_id
_entity_poly.type
_entity_poly.pdbx_seq_one_letter_code
_entity_poly.pdbx_strand_id
1 'polypeptide(L)'
;MAGFINVIRSTLAELANRSEPAAPVLPVGLPAAVRPVAEDGVALLINYQSAVYAQLYSDRLRRFVGRRNVSDELFSEIARLLTMRMSYHDPIRIAQLKLQEPVMPGRPPVVDRRRFRLDELVSALPEIVGDPLMWALERIYCAHRTVPIRFSKASIWGIKRLEFESWLRRWRLLSTRYETERVWVERWLHMIDRALTRQPDAAMAIVQTATMIEGYGTGYRQGMAAWHQIIDGLAKPAFDGTLVITDLADAITRARAVPRDPKGDQLRKAIGELRAHAVLN
;
A
#
# COMPACT_ATOMS: atom_id res chain seq x y z
N MET A 1 -25.04 -10.16 -11.71
CA MET A 1 -24.18 -10.35 -12.91
C MET A 1 -24.31 -9.23 -13.96
N ALA A 2 -25.50 -8.66 -14.23
CA ALA A 2 -25.65 -7.57 -15.21
C ALA A 2 -25.14 -6.18 -14.75
N GLY A 3 -25.21 -5.88 -13.44
CA GLY A 3 -24.75 -4.58 -12.90
C GLY A 3 -23.23 -4.38 -12.95
N PHE A 4 -22.44 -5.45 -12.77
CA PHE A 4 -20.98 -5.38 -12.73
C PHE A 4 -20.35 -5.19 -14.12
N ILE A 5 -20.91 -5.84 -15.14
CA ILE A 5 -20.52 -5.65 -16.54
C ILE A 5 -20.80 -4.21 -17.00
N ASN A 6 -21.86 -3.58 -16.50
CA ASN A 6 -22.16 -2.18 -16.79
C ASN A 6 -21.20 -1.20 -16.10
N VAL A 7 -20.69 -1.49 -14.90
CA VAL A 7 -19.65 -0.71 -14.22
C VAL A 7 -18.29 -0.86 -14.92
N ILE A 8 -17.97 -2.06 -15.42
CA ILE A 8 -16.77 -2.29 -16.23
C ILE A 8 -16.87 -1.58 -17.58
N ARG A 9 -18.04 -1.60 -18.22
CA ARG A 9 -18.27 -0.88 -19.48
C ARG A 9 -18.25 0.64 -19.26
N SER A 10 -18.79 1.16 -18.15
CA SER A 10 -18.74 2.58 -17.83
C SER A 10 -17.33 3.05 -17.50
N THR A 11 -16.55 2.29 -16.72
CA THR A 11 -15.14 2.62 -16.42
C THR A 11 -14.24 2.50 -17.65
N LEU A 12 -14.45 1.50 -18.51
CA LEU A 12 -13.72 1.38 -19.78
C LEU A 12 -14.13 2.45 -20.81
N ALA A 13 -15.41 2.83 -20.88
CA ALA A 13 -15.87 3.94 -21.72
C ALA A 13 -15.38 5.29 -21.18
N GLU A 14 -15.27 5.45 -19.86
CA GLU A 14 -14.71 6.64 -19.21
C GLU A 14 -13.18 6.72 -19.36
N LEU A 15 -12.50 5.57 -19.49
CA LEU A 15 -11.07 5.45 -19.85
C LEU A 15 -10.82 5.64 -21.34
N ALA A 16 -11.77 5.33 -22.21
CA ALA A 16 -11.66 5.45 -23.66
C ALA A 16 -12.08 6.83 -24.19
N ASN A 17 -12.91 7.58 -23.46
CA ASN A 17 -13.58 8.80 -23.95
C ASN A 17 -13.19 10.09 -23.21
N ARG A 18 -12.01 10.17 -22.56
CA ARG A 18 -11.52 11.43 -22.00
C ARG A 18 -10.25 11.88 -22.71
N SER A 19 -10.34 13.07 -23.32
CA SER A 19 -9.21 13.97 -23.61
C SER A 19 -8.19 13.91 -22.47
N GLU A 20 -6.90 14.05 -22.79
CA GLU A 20 -5.80 13.99 -21.81
C GLU A 20 -6.22 14.58 -20.45
N PRO A 21 -6.23 13.80 -19.37
CA PRO A 21 -6.73 14.29 -18.09
C PRO A 21 -5.87 15.48 -17.65
N ALA A 22 -6.54 16.56 -17.22
CA ALA A 22 -5.88 17.72 -16.62
C ALA A 22 -4.89 17.28 -15.54
N ALA A 23 -3.78 18.01 -15.42
CA ALA A 23 -2.75 17.73 -14.41
C ALA A 23 -3.40 17.60 -13.02
N PRO A 24 -3.00 16.60 -12.21
CA PRO A 24 -3.60 16.40 -10.89
C PRO A 24 -3.52 17.67 -10.05
N VAL A 25 -4.63 18.04 -9.42
CA VAL A 25 -4.75 19.28 -8.67
C VAL A 25 -4.55 18.99 -7.19
N LEU A 26 -3.47 19.55 -6.62
CA LEU A 26 -3.23 19.51 -5.18
C LEU A 26 -4.31 20.30 -4.43
N PRO A 27 -4.67 19.88 -3.21
CA PRO A 27 -5.72 20.55 -2.46
C PRO A 27 -5.32 21.99 -2.10
N VAL A 28 -6.29 22.91 -2.24
CA VAL A 28 -6.14 24.29 -1.79
C VAL A 28 -5.94 24.31 -0.27
N GLY A 29 -5.02 25.14 0.24
CA GLY A 29 -4.72 25.25 1.67
C GLY A 29 -3.66 24.26 2.17
N LEU A 30 -2.98 23.54 1.27
CA LEU A 30 -1.86 22.69 1.64
C LEU A 30 -0.70 23.52 2.23
N PRO A 31 -0.17 23.19 3.43
CA PRO A 31 0.95 23.91 4.02
C PRO A 31 2.19 23.90 3.11
N ALA A 32 2.99 24.97 3.19
CA ALA A 32 4.17 25.13 2.33
C ALA A 32 5.19 23.99 2.50
N ALA A 33 5.35 23.47 3.73
CA ALA A 33 6.24 22.35 4.02
C ALA A 33 5.77 21.01 3.40
N VAL A 34 4.44 20.81 3.27
CA VAL A 34 3.84 19.56 2.78
C VAL A 34 3.77 19.52 1.25
N ARG A 35 3.67 20.70 0.61
CA ARG A 35 3.56 20.85 -0.85
C ARG A 35 4.61 20.07 -1.64
N PRO A 36 5.93 20.22 -1.41
CA PRO A 36 6.93 19.49 -2.20
C PRO A 36 6.78 17.97 -2.07
N VAL A 37 6.48 17.46 -0.87
CA VAL A 37 6.26 16.03 -0.63
C VAL A 37 5.03 15.52 -1.41
N ALA A 38 3.98 16.33 -1.48
CA ALA A 38 2.77 15.98 -2.24
C ALA A 38 3.00 16.05 -3.76
N GLU A 39 3.79 17.00 -4.25
CA GLU A 39 4.17 17.12 -5.67
C GLU A 39 4.99 15.92 -6.12
N ASP A 40 5.99 15.52 -5.33
CA ASP A 40 6.76 14.29 -5.56
C ASP A 40 5.86 13.05 -5.57
N GLY A 41 4.89 13.00 -4.65
CA GLY A 41 3.89 11.95 -4.60
C GLY A 41 3.03 11.86 -5.86
N VAL A 42 2.54 12.99 -6.35
CA VAL A 42 1.79 13.09 -7.61
C VAL A 42 2.64 12.62 -8.78
N ALA A 43 3.86 13.13 -8.92
CA ALA A 43 4.77 12.76 -10.01
C ALA A 43 5.09 11.25 -10.01
N LEU A 44 5.33 10.68 -8.83
CA LEU A 44 5.55 9.24 -8.68
C LEU A 44 4.32 8.44 -9.11
N LEU A 45 3.12 8.84 -8.69
CA LEU A 45 1.88 8.11 -8.95
C LEU A 45 1.41 8.21 -10.41
N ILE A 46 1.71 9.33 -11.10
CA ILE A 46 1.55 9.46 -12.54
C ILE A 46 2.41 8.40 -13.26
N ASN A 47 3.70 8.34 -12.90
CA ASN A 47 4.63 7.37 -13.47
C ASN A 47 4.25 5.92 -13.14
N TYR A 48 3.77 5.70 -11.91
CA TYR A 48 3.31 4.40 -11.44
C TYR A 48 2.11 3.90 -12.25
N GLN A 49 1.07 4.72 -12.39
CA GLN A 49 -0.21 4.31 -12.97
C GLN A 49 -0.77 5.30 -13.99
N SER A 50 -1.24 6.48 -13.54
CA SER A 50 -1.86 7.50 -14.39
C SER A 50 -2.12 8.80 -13.60
N ALA A 51 -2.41 9.90 -14.31
CA ALA A 51 -2.85 11.15 -13.70
C ALA A 51 -4.16 11.00 -12.90
N VAL A 52 -5.11 10.20 -13.39
CA VAL A 52 -6.36 9.91 -12.66
C VAL A 52 -6.06 9.22 -11.31
N TYR A 53 -5.09 8.31 -11.28
CA TYR A 53 -4.69 7.65 -10.05
C TYR A 53 -3.96 8.60 -9.07
N ALA A 54 -3.15 9.51 -9.60
CA ALA A 54 -2.53 10.57 -8.81
C ALA A 54 -3.55 11.58 -8.25
N GLN A 55 -4.64 11.86 -8.95
CA GLN A 55 -5.73 12.69 -8.43
C GLN A 55 -6.38 12.06 -7.18
N LEU A 56 -6.55 10.74 -7.17
CA LEU A 56 -7.07 10.03 -5.99
C LEU A 56 -6.18 10.22 -4.74
N TYR A 57 -4.87 10.34 -4.94
CA TYR A 57 -3.94 10.70 -3.87
C TYR A 57 -4.20 12.12 -3.36
N SER A 58 -4.29 13.10 -4.25
CA SER A 58 -4.61 14.49 -3.89
C SER A 58 -5.96 14.61 -3.18
N ASP A 59 -6.96 13.84 -3.61
CA ASP A 59 -8.29 13.80 -2.98
C ASP A 59 -8.26 13.24 -1.56
N ARG A 60 -7.38 12.26 -1.29
CA ARG A 60 -7.16 11.73 0.06
C ARG A 60 -6.45 12.74 0.96
N LEU A 61 -5.44 13.45 0.45
CA LEU A 61 -4.75 14.50 1.22
C LEU A 61 -5.70 15.63 1.63
N ARG A 62 -6.69 15.95 0.79
CA ARG A 62 -7.70 16.98 1.07
C ARG A 62 -8.38 16.80 2.44
N ARG A 63 -8.52 15.56 2.93
CA ARG A 63 -9.16 15.22 4.22
C ARG A 63 -8.44 15.77 5.45
N PHE A 64 -7.15 16.11 5.32
CA PHE A 64 -6.29 16.56 6.41
C PHE A 64 -5.96 18.05 6.34
N VAL A 65 -6.32 18.72 5.23
CA VAL A 65 -6.11 20.16 5.07
C VAL A 65 -6.96 20.94 6.07
N GLY A 66 -6.33 21.82 6.84
CA GLY A 66 -7.00 22.67 7.85
C GLY A 66 -7.59 21.90 9.03
N ARG A 67 -7.28 20.60 9.17
CA ARG A 67 -7.79 19.78 10.26
C ARG A 67 -7.04 20.10 11.56
N ARG A 68 -7.77 20.17 12.67
CA ARG A 68 -7.18 20.37 14.00
C ARG A 68 -6.22 19.23 14.34
N ASN A 69 -5.18 19.55 15.10
CA ASN A 69 -4.14 18.61 15.56
C ASN A 69 -3.28 17.98 14.46
N VAL A 70 -3.34 18.51 13.23
CA VAL A 70 -2.45 18.09 12.15
C VAL A 70 -1.31 19.11 12.05
N SER A 71 -0.13 18.74 12.55
CA SER A 71 1.10 19.52 12.33
C SER A 71 1.61 19.32 10.90
N ASP A 72 2.42 20.27 10.42
CA ASP A 72 3.06 20.19 9.11
C ASP A 72 3.94 18.93 8.96
N GLU A 73 4.61 18.52 10.04
CA GLU A 73 5.40 17.29 10.11
C GLU A 73 4.52 16.04 9.96
N LEU A 74 3.43 15.96 10.74
CA LEU A 74 2.49 14.84 10.65
C LEU A 74 1.88 14.74 9.26
N PHE A 75 1.51 15.88 8.66
CA PHE A 75 0.91 15.89 7.33
C PHE A 75 1.93 15.52 6.24
N SER A 76 3.17 15.98 6.35
CA SER A 76 4.25 15.57 5.45
C SER A 76 4.46 14.05 5.51
N GLU A 77 4.43 13.47 6.70
CA GLU A 77 4.57 12.03 6.87
C GLU A 77 3.36 11.24 6.33
N ILE A 78 2.13 11.74 6.52
CA ILE A 78 0.93 11.18 5.87
C ILE A 78 1.10 11.21 4.35
N ALA A 79 1.52 12.34 3.79
CA ALA A 79 1.70 12.51 2.35
C ALA A 79 2.75 11.53 1.79
N ARG A 80 3.89 11.41 2.47
CA ARG A 80 4.99 10.51 2.08
C ARG A 80 4.57 9.05 2.15
N LEU A 81 4.00 8.61 3.29
CA LEU A 81 3.62 7.22 3.48
C LEU A 81 2.42 6.84 2.60
N LEU A 82 1.45 7.73 2.41
CA LEU A 82 0.34 7.48 1.50
C LEU A 82 0.82 7.25 0.07
N THR A 83 1.78 8.04 -0.42
CA THR A 83 2.44 7.80 -1.72
C THR A 83 3.01 6.39 -1.78
N MET A 84 3.83 6.02 -0.79
CA MET A 84 4.46 4.68 -0.74
C MET A 84 3.43 3.55 -0.73
N ARG A 85 2.32 3.73 0.00
CA ARG A 85 1.25 2.72 0.10
C ARG A 85 0.42 2.62 -1.17
N MET A 86 0.20 3.73 -1.87
CA MET A 86 -0.48 3.75 -3.15
C MET A 86 0.41 3.24 -4.29
N SER A 87 1.75 3.21 -4.11
CA SER A 87 2.73 2.72 -5.08
C SER A 87 3.41 1.42 -4.64
N TYR A 88 2.62 0.39 -4.30
CA TYR A 88 3.15 -0.89 -3.84
C TYR A 88 3.96 -1.63 -4.92
N HIS A 89 4.88 -2.49 -4.48
CA HIS A 89 5.76 -3.26 -5.34
C HIS A 89 5.08 -4.54 -5.83
N ASP A 90 4.50 -4.46 -7.02
CA ASP A 90 4.03 -5.61 -7.79
C ASP A 90 5.01 -5.95 -8.94
N PRO A 91 4.85 -7.11 -9.62
CA PRO A 91 5.70 -7.46 -10.75
C PRO A 91 5.73 -6.39 -11.84
N ILE A 92 4.60 -5.73 -12.10
CA ILE A 92 4.47 -4.65 -13.08
C ILE A 92 5.37 -3.46 -12.69
N ARG A 93 5.36 -3.07 -11.41
CA ARG A 93 6.15 -1.95 -10.89
C ARG A 93 7.64 -2.28 -10.91
N ILE A 94 8.01 -3.52 -10.60
CA ILE A 94 9.40 -3.94 -10.71
C ILE A 94 9.86 -3.92 -12.17
N ALA A 95 9.02 -4.33 -13.11
CA ALA A 95 9.32 -4.21 -14.53
C ALA A 95 9.48 -2.74 -14.95
N GLN A 96 8.59 -1.84 -14.52
CA GLN A 96 8.70 -0.39 -14.77
C GLN A 96 10.02 0.19 -14.22
N LEU A 97 10.34 -0.11 -12.96
CA LEU A 97 11.58 0.37 -12.32
C LEU A 97 12.80 -0.17 -13.06
N LYS A 98 12.78 -1.44 -13.47
CA LYS A 98 13.87 -2.01 -14.28
C LYS A 98 14.01 -1.38 -15.65
N LEU A 99 12.92 -1.03 -16.32
CA LEU A 99 13.02 -0.30 -17.58
C LEU A 99 13.64 1.09 -17.41
N GLN A 100 13.36 1.76 -16.29
CA GLN A 100 13.89 3.09 -15.97
C GLN A 100 15.37 3.08 -15.55
N GLU A 101 15.94 1.92 -15.21
CA GLU A 101 17.37 1.85 -14.86
C GLU A 101 18.26 2.26 -16.04
N PRO A 102 19.21 3.20 -15.83
CA PRO A 102 20.11 3.66 -16.86
C PRO A 102 21.08 2.53 -17.23
N VAL A 103 21.33 2.36 -18.52
CA VAL A 103 22.32 1.39 -19.00
C VAL A 103 23.69 2.02 -18.83
N MET A 104 24.51 1.45 -17.95
CA MET A 104 25.88 1.91 -17.73
C MET A 104 26.84 1.23 -18.71
N PRO A 105 27.55 2.00 -19.56
CA PRO A 105 28.51 1.41 -20.49
C PRO A 105 29.64 0.69 -19.72
N GLY A 106 30.00 -0.51 -20.16
CA GLY A 106 31.06 -1.32 -19.55
C GLY A 106 30.66 -2.13 -18.31
N ARG A 107 29.39 -2.08 -17.86
CA ARG A 107 28.90 -2.96 -16.79
C ARG A 107 27.84 -3.93 -17.31
N PRO A 108 27.87 -5.21 -16.90
CA PRO A 108 26.81 -6.14 -17.24
C PRO A 108 25.48 -5.67 -16.62
N PRO A 109 24.35 -5.85 -17.33
CA PRO A 109 23.05 -5.42 -16.84
C PRO A 109 22.68 -6.12 -15.54
N VAL A 110 22.22 -5.34 -14.55
CA VAL A 110 21.83 -5.86 -13.23
C VAL A 110 20.66 -6.83 -13.39
N VAL A 111 20.84 -8.05 -12.91
CA VAL A 111 19.80 -9.08 -12.91
C VAL A 111 19.12 -9.09 -11.56
N ASP A 112 17.88 -8.60 -11.50
CA ASP A 112 17.07 -8.74 -10.29
C ASP A 112 16.35 -10.07 -10.31
N ARG A 113 16.69 -10.94 -9.35
CA ARG A 113 15.93 -12.15 -9.06
C ARG A 113 14.99 -11.88 -7.90
N ARG A 114 13.69 -11.87 -8.18
CA ARG A 114 12.65 -11.63 -7.19
C ARG A 114 11.81 -12.89 -7.04
N ARG A 115 11.61 -13.34 -5.80
CA ARG A 115 10.89 -14.57 -5.47
C ARG A 115 9.43 -14.23 -5.16
N PHE A 116 8.53 -14.54 -6.07
CA PHE A 116 7.09 -14.29 -5.91
C PHE A 116 6.37 -15.58 -5.59
N ARG A 117 5.31 -15.53 -4.78
CA ARG A 117 4.41 -16.67 -4.68
C ARG A 117 3.40 -16.65 -5.82
N LEU A 118 2.97 -17.83 -6.26
CA LEU A 118 2.04 -17.97 -7.39
C LEU A 118 0.71 -17.27 -7.10
N ASP A 119 0.19 -17.38 -5.88
CA ASP A 119 -1.02 -16.66 -5.45
C ASP A 119 -0.90 -15.12 -5.59
N GLU A 120 0.28 -14.56 -5.29
CA GLU A 120 0.54 -13.13 -5.43
C GLU A 120 0.60 -12.68 -6.89
N LEU A 121 1.18 -13.51 -7.76
CA LEU A 121 1.22 -13.24 -9.20
C LEU A 121 -0.18 -13.27 -9.80
N VAL A 122 -0.99 -14.24 -9.38
CA VAL A 122 -2.37 -14.38 -9.82
C VAL A 122 -3.24 -13.23 -9.30
N SER A 123 -3.03 -12.82 -8.05
CA SER A 123 -3.73 -11.69 -7.44
C SER A 123 -3.41 -10.33 -8.10
N ALA A 124 -2.33 -10.25 -8.89
CA ALA A 124 -1.98 -9.07 -9.69
C ALA A 124 -2.67 -9.04 -11.07
N LEU A 125 -3.35 -10.12 -11.47
CA LEU A 125 -4.14 -10.21 -12.69
C LEU A 125 -5.59 -9.76 -12.43
N PRO A 126 -6.34 -9.36 -13.48
CA PRO A 126 -7.77 -9.11 -13.37
C PRO A 126 -8.53 -10.33 -12.84
N GLU A 127 -9.54 -10.14 -12.01
CA GLU A 127 -10.36 -11.21 -11.40
C GLU A 127 -10.83 -12.29 -12.39
N ILE A 128 -11.25 -11.87 -13.60
CA ILE A 128 -11.73 -12.77 -14.66
C ILE A 128 -10.68 -13.83 -15.06
N VAL A 129 -9.40 -13.48 -14.95
CA VAL A 129 -8.27 -14.38 -15.23
C VAL A 129 -7.70 -14.94 -13.92
N GLY A 130 -7.70 -14.15 -12.86
CA GLY A 130 -7.20 -14.49 -11.54
C GLY A 130 -7.94 -15.67 -10.93
N ASP A 131 -9.27 -15.65 -10.89
CA ASP A 131 -10.08 -16.66 -10.20
C ASP A 131 -9.96 -18.06 -10.83
N PRO A 132 -10.09 -18.22 -12.17
CA PRO A 132 -9.91 -19.54 -12.79
C PRO A 132 -8.49 -20.08 -12.63
N LEU A 133 -7.49 -19.20 -12.67
CA LEU A 133 -6.08 -19.58 -12.54
C LEU A 133 -5.75 -19.95 -11.09
N MET A 134 -6.28 -19.23 -10.10
CA MET A 134 -6.14 -19.56 -8.69
C MET A 134 -6.75 -20.93 -8.40
N TRP A 135 -7.98 -21.16 -8.88
CA TRP A 135 -8.65 -22.45 -8.75
C TRP A 135 -7.82 -23.60 -9.33
N ALA A 136 -7.24 -23.40 -10.52
CA ALA A 136 -6.36 -24.39 -11.13
C ALA A 136 -5.10 -24.66 -10.30
N LEU A 137 -4.47 -23.61 -9.74
CA LEU A 137 -3.27 -23.71 -8.92
C LEU A 137 -3.53 -24.34 -7.54
N GLU A 138 -4.68 -24.08 -6.94
CA GLU A 138 -5.15 -24.72 -5.71
C GLU A 138 -5.39 -26.21 -5.94
N ARG A 139 -6.00 -26.57 -7.07
CA ARG A 139 -6.28 -27.97 -7.44
C ARG A 139 -5.01 -28.81 -7.57
N ILE A 140 -3.88 -28.21 -7.94
CA ILE A 140 -2.58 -28.87 -8.03
C ILE A 140 -1.67 -28.59 -6.82
N TYR A 141 -2.21 -28.05 -5.72
CA TYR A 141 -1.50 -27.71 -4.48
C TYR A 141 -0.25 -26.83 -4.68
N CYS A 142 -0.24 -25.99 -5.73
CA CYS A 142 0.90 -25.16 -6.07
C CYS A 142 0.68 -23.67 -5.83
N ALA A 143 -0.53 -23.22 -5.50
CA ALA A 143 -0.84 -21.80 -5.27
C ALA A 143 0.14 -21.09 -4.30
N HIS A 144 0.66 -21.82 -3.31
CA HIS A 144 1.57 -21.30 -2.28
C HIS A 144 3.06 -21.41 -2.65
N ARG A 145 3.40 -21.98 -3.82
CA ARG A 145 4.80 -22.15 -4.24
C ARG A 145 5.41 -20.81 -4.61
N THR A 146 6.68 -20.66 -4.23
CA THR A 146 7.48 -19.49 -4.56
C THR A 146 8.29 -19.74 -5.83
N VAL A 147 8.11 -18.89 -6.83
CA VAL A 147 8.80 -18.95 -8.11
C VAL A 147 9.78 -17.78 -8.23
N PRO A 148 11.06 -18.03 -8.56
CA PRO A 148 12.00 -16.97 -8.88
C PRO A 148 11.70 -16.39 -10.27
N ILE A 149 11.32 -15.11 -10.32
CA ILE A 149 11.20 -14.35 -11.57
C ILE A 149 12.46 -13.52 -11.75
N ARG A 150 12.99 -13.56 -12.98
CA ARG A 150 14.17 -12.82 -13.39
C ARG A 150 13.75 -11.57 -14.15
N PHE A 151 14.14 -10.41 -13.67
CA PHE A 151 13.97 -9.12 -14.33
C PHE A 151 15.35 -8.63 -14.77
N SER A 152 15.57 -8.52 -16.08
CA SER A 152 16.86 -8.11 -16.62
C SER A 152 16.72 -7.50 -18.01
N LYS A 153 17.53 -6.47 -18.28
CA LYS A 153 17.72 -5.85 -19.61
C LYS A 153 18.84 -6.53 -20.43
N ALA A 154 19.30 -7.72 -20.04
CA ALA A 154 20.41 -8.43 -20.70
C ALA A 154 20.15 -8.88 -22.14
N SER A 155 18.90 -8.93 -22.57
CA SER A 155 18.52 -9.36 -23.91
C SER A 155 17.37 -8.50 -24.42
N ILE A 156 17.31 -8.29 -25.75
CA ILE A 156 16.20 -7.60 -26.43
C ILE A 156 14.86 -8.27 -26.08
N TRP A 157 14.83 -9.60 -26.01
CA TRP A 157 13.63 -10.34 -25.58
C TRP A 157 13.25 -10.08 -24.12
N GLY A 158 14.25 -9.91 -23.25
CA GLY A 158 14.04 -9.52 -21.85
C GLY A 158 13.44 -8.11 -21.76
N ILE A 159 13.97 -7.16 -22.54
CA ILE A 159 13.44 -5.79 -22.61
C ILE A 159 12.00 -5.79 -23.13
N LYS A 160 11.72 -6.50 -24.24
CA LYS A 160 10.36 -6.62 -24.81
C LYS A 160 9.37 -7.24 -23.84
N ARG A 161 9.79 -8.25 -23.06
CA ARG A 161 8.99 -8.82 -21.98
C ARG A 161 8.72 -7.80 -20.87
N LEU A 162 9.73 -7.06 -20.42
CA LEU A 162 9.55 -6.02 -19.39
C LEU A 162 8.62 -4.90 -19.89
N GLU A 163 8.74 -4.49 -21.15
CA GLU A 163 7.82 -3.54 -21.80
C GLU A 163 6.38 -4.06 -21.75
N PHE A 164 6.18 -5.32 -22.13
CA PHE A 164 4.87 -5.97 -22.06
C PHE A 164 4.34 -6.03 -20.63
N GLU A 165 5.13 -6.49 -19.66
CA GLU A 165 4.75 -6.52 -18.24
C GLU A 165 4.41 -5.12 -17.71
N SER A 166 5.16 -4.09 -18.11
CA SER A 166 4.91 -2.70 -17.72
C SER A 166 3.62 -2.13 -18.35
N TRP A 167 3.27 -2.59 -19.55
CA TRP A 167 2.04 -2.21 -20.25
C TRP A 167 0.80 -2.76 -19.54
N LEU A 168 0.93 -3.90 -18.85
CA LEU A 168 -0.14 -4.48 -18.00
C LEU A 168 -0.53 -3.59 -16.81
N ARG A 169 0.16 -2.47 -16.56
CA ARG A 169 -0.26 -1.48 -15.55
C ARG A 169 -1.72 -1.07 -15.69
N ARG A 170 -2.28 -1.04 -16.90
CA ARG A 170 -3.70 -0.72 -17.12
C ARG A 170 -4.65 -1.70 -16.41
N TRP A 171 -4.23 -2.95 -16.26
CA TRP A 171 -5.00 -4.01 -15.60
C TRP A 171 -4.77 -4.07 -14.10
N ARG A 172 -3.74 -3.38 -13.58
CA ARG A 172 -3.43 -3.33 -12.14
C ARG A 172 -4.64 -2.90 -11.31
N LEU A 173 -5.41 -1.92 -11.76
CA LEU A 173 -6.58 -1.42 -11.03
C LEU A 173 -7.77 -2.40 -11.02
N LEU A 174 -7.71 -3.47 -11.82
CA LEU A 174 -8.70 -4.54 -11.86
C LEU A 174 -8.26 -5.76 -11.05
N SER A 175 -7.11 -5.68 -10.38
CA SER A 175 -6.54 -6.80 -9.64
C SER A 175 -7.08 -6.87 -8.22
N THR A 176 -7.28 -8.09 -7.71
CA THR A 176 -7.67 -8.33 -6.30
C THR A 176 -6.65 -7.74 -5.33
N ARG A 177 -5.38 -7.71 -5.74
CA ARG A 177 -4.32 -7.03 -4.99
C ARG A 177 -4.62 -5.55 -4.79
N TYR A 178 -5.03 -4.85 -5.86
CA TYR A 178 -5.38 -3.43 -5.78
C TYR A 178 -6.55 -3.20 -4.83
N GLU A 179 -7.59 -4.03 -4.90
CA GLU A 179 -8.74 -3.93 -4.00
C GLU A 179 -8.32 -4.04 -2.53
N THR A 180 -7.52 -5.06 -2.21
CA THR A 180 -7.01 -5.29 -0.85
C THR A 180 -6.21 -4.09 -0.34
N GLU A 181 -5.29 -3.56 -1.16
CA GLU A 181 -4.47 -2.40 -0.81
C GLU A 181 -5.31 -1.14 -0.64
N ARG A 182 -6.31 -0.92 -1.51
CA ARG A 182 -7.24 0.21 -1.41
C ARG A 182 -8.04 0.16 -0.11
N VAL A 183 -8.63 -0.98 0.22
CA VAL A 183 -9.40 -1.17 1.47
C VAL A 183 -8.52 -0.91 2.68
N TRP A 184 -7.30 -1.43 2.67
CA TRP A 184 -6.35 -1.21 3.74
C TRP A 184 -5.95 0.28 3.88
N VAL A 185 -5.64 0.97 2.77
CA VAL A 185 -5.30 2.41 2.78
C VAL A 185 -6.45 3.23 3.37
N GLU A 186 -7.70 2.98 2.96
CA GLU A 186 -8.84 3.71 3.52
C GLU A 186 -9.03 3.42 5.01
N ARG A 187 -8.84 2.16 5.44
CA ARG A 187 -8.89 1.80 6.86
C ARG A 187 -7.79 2.50 7.66
N TRP A 188 -6.57 2.58 7.12
CA TRP A 188 -5.46 3.29 7.76
C TRP A 188 -5.72 4.80 7.87
N LEU A 189 -6.18 5.45 6.80
CA LEU A 189 -6.58 6.87 6.83
C LEU A 189 -7.70 7.12 7.84
N HIS A 190 -8.67 6.20 7.94
CA HIS A 190 -9.71 6.27 8.95
C HIS A 190 -9.15 6.12 10.38
N MET A 191 -8.14 5.28 10.60
CA MET A 191 -7.53 5.20 11.93
C MET A 191 -6.76 6.47 12.31
N ILE A 192 -6.12 7.15 11.36
CA ILE A 192 -5.47 8.45 11.58
C ILE A 192 -6.53 9.49 11.96
N ASP A 193 -7.63 9.55 11.22
CA ASP A 193 -8.78 10.43 11.48
C ASP A 193 -9.33 10.27 12.91
N ARG A 194 -9.51 9.00 13.33
CA ARG A 194 -9.95 8.67 14.69
C ARG A 194 -8.91 9.06 15.74
N ALA A 195 -7.62 8.82 15.48
CA ALA A 195 -6.54 9.20 16.39
C ALA A 195 -6.52 10.72 16.60
N LEU A 196 -6.55 11.52 15.53
CA LEU A 196 -6.59 13.00 15.59
C LEU A 196 -7.76 13.55 16.43
N THR A 197 -8.86 12.80 16.50
CA THR A 197 -10.08 13.21 17.21
C THR A 197 -10.09 12.74 18.67
N ARG A 198 -9.57 11.54 18.95
CA ARG A 198 -9.70 10.90 20.28
C ARG A 198 -8.40 10.91 21.09
N GLN A 199 -7.26 10.75 20.43
CA GLN A 199 -5.93 10.63 21.03
C GLN A 199 -4.89 11.29 20.10
N PRO A 200 -4.86 12.64 20.02
CA PRO A 200 -4.02 13.36 19.05
C PRO A 200 -2.52 13.01 19.17
N ASP A 201 -2.05 12.79 20.39
CA ASP A 201 -0.64 12.46 20.68
C ASP A 201 -0.21 11.11 20.05
N ALA A 202 -1.17 10.20 19.81
CA ALA A 202 -0.93 8.92 19.16
C ALA A 202 -1.01 8.98 17.62
N ALA A 203 -1.40 10.11 17.03
CA ALA A 203 -1.64 10.20 15.58
C ALA A 203 -0.38 9.88 14.75
N MET A 204 0.79 10.38 15.17
CA MET A 204 2.06 10.07 14.49
C MET A 204 2.38 8.56 14.57
N ALA A 205 2.20 7.95 15.74
CA ALA A 205 2.45 6.51 15.91
C ALA A 205 1.54 5.67 14.99
N ILE A 206 0.27 6.07 14.83
CA ILE A 206 -0.68 5.44 13.89
C ILE A 206 -0.25 5.64 12.44
N VAL A 207 0.16 6.85 12.04
CA VAL A 207 0.68 7.14 10.70
C VAL A 207 1.84 6.20 10.37
N GLN A 208 2.80 6.09 11.29
CA GLN A 208 3.99 5.26 11.10
C GLN A 208 3.70 3.75 11.06
N THR A 209 2.51 3.27 11.47
CA THR A 209 2.15 1.84 11.30
C THR A 209 2.19 1.40 9.83
N ALA A 210 2.05 2.32 8.87
CA ALA A 210 2.17 2.00 7.46
C ALA A 210 3.57 1.49 7.05
N THR A 211 4.62 1.76 7.82
CA THR A 211 5.97 1.22 7.56
C THR A 211 6.08 -0.27 7.87
N MET A 212 5.12 -0.85 8.60
CA MET A 212 5.13 -2.28 8.91
C MET A 212 4.85 -3.13 7.67
N ILE A 213 4.19 -2.57 6.68
CA ILE A 213 3.78 -3.31 5.50
C ILE A 213 4.82 -3.03 4.42
N GLU A 214 5.52 -4.03 3.91
CA GLU A 214 6.54 -3.79 2.90
C GLU A 214 6.58 -4.92 1.87
N GLY A 215 6.84 -4.53 0.63
CA GLY A 215 7.05 -5.44 -0.48
C GLY A 215 5.85 -6.36 -0.75
N TYR A 216 6.16 -7.62 -0.95
CA TYR A 216 5.27 -8.71 -1.31
C TYR A 216 5.68 -9.95 -0.50
N GLY A 217 5.03 -11.09 -0.69
CA GLY A 217 5.45 -12.33 -0.03
C GLY A 217 4.91 -12.51 1.40
N THR A 218 5.61 -13.38 2.12
CA THR A 218 5.37 -13.68 3.53
C THR A 218 5.53 -12.46 4.43
N GLY A 219 6.53 -11.61 4.16
CA GLY A 219 6.77 -10.39 4.93
C GLY A 219 5.61 -9.40 4.85
N TYR A 220 5.00 -9.25 3.67
CA TYR A 220 3.78 -8.45 3.50
C TYR A 220 2.63 -9.00 4.34
N ARG A 221 2.33 -10.30 4.24
CA ARG A 221 1.23 -10.93 4.99
C ARG A 221 1.43 -10.84 6.50
N GLN A 222 2.64 -11.08 6.97
CA GLN A 222 2.99 -10.94 8.39
C GLN A 222 2.87 -9.49 8.85
N GLY A 223 3.32 -8.53 8.03
CA GLY A 223 3.16 -7.10 8.30
C GLY A 223 1.69 -6.68 8.40
N MET A 224 0.85 -7.17 7.48
CA MET A 224 -0.59 -6.91 7.48
C MET A 224 -1.28 -7.52 8.71
N ALA A 225 -0.96 -8.77 9.05
CA ALA A 225 -1.49 -9.42 10.24
C ALA A 225 -1.07 -8.69 11.52
N ALA A 226 0.20 -8.29 11.62
CA ALA A 226 0.71 -7.51 12.75
C ALA A 226 0.02 -6.15 12.85
N TRP A 227 -0.18 -5.46 11.72
CA TRP A 227 -0.91 -4.20 11.68
C TRP A 227 -2.34 -4.36 12.21
N HIS A 228 -3.07 -5.40 11.80
CA HIS A 228 -4.39 -5.70 12.33
C HIS A 228 -4.38 -5.94 13.84
N GLN A 229 -3.42 -6.71 14.35
CA GLN A 229 -3.30 -6.95 15.79
C GLN A 229 -3.08 -5.66 16.59
N ILE A 230 -2.22 -4.75 16.12
CA ILE A 230 -1.98 -3.47 16.79
C ILE A 230 -3.22 -2.59 16.76
N ILE A 231 -3.86 -2.46 15.60
CA ILE A 231 -5.05 -1.60 15.47
C ILE A 231 -6.22 -2.15 16.27
N ASP A 232 -6.50 -3.46 16.18
CA ASP A 232 -7.66 -4.07 16.82
C ASP A 232 -7.41 -4.36 18.31
N GLY A 233 -6.16 -4.55 18.72
CA GLY A 233 -5.79 -4.86 20.10
C GLY A 233 -5.45 -3.64 20.98
N LEU A 234 -4.95 -2.55 20.39
CA LEU A 234 -4.54 -1.34 21.11
C LEU A 234 -5.33 -0.10 20.67
N ALA A 235 -5.25 0.25 19.38
CA ALA A 235 -5.75 1.54 18.91
C ALA A 235 -7.28 1.68 19.01
N LYS A 236 -8.03 0.71 18.47
CA LYS A 236 -9.50 0.72 18.53
C LYS A 236 -10.02 0.70 19.97
N PRO A 237 -9.58 -0.24 20.85
CA PRO A 237 -10.01 -0.22 22.25
C PRO A 237 -9.74 1.11 22.95
N ALA A 238 -8.57 1.72 22.71
CA ALA A 238 -8.23 3.03 23.26
C ALA A 238 -9.11 4.16 22.70
N PHE A 239 -9.44 4.14 21.41
CA PHE A 239 -10.32 5.13 20.78
C PHE A 239 -11.80 4.96 21.17
N ASP A 240 -12.21 3.74 21.50
CA ASP A 240 -13.55 3.40 21.98
C ASP A 240 -13.69 3.62 23.50
N GLY A 241 -12.60 3.92 24.21
CA GLY A 241 -12.58 4.13 25.67
C GLY A 241 -12.68 2.85 26.49
N THR A 242 -12.56 1.67 25.86
CA THR A 242 -12.58 0.37 26.55
C THR A 242 -11.24 -0.02 27.15
N LEU A 243 -10.17 0.67 26.74
CA LEU A 243 -8.82 0.48 27.24
C LEU A 243 -8.21 1.87 27.51
N VAL A 244 -7.92 2.18 28.76
CA VAL A 244 -7.23 3.42 29.13
C VAL A 244 -5.73 3.14 29.08
N ILE A 245 -5.01 3.77 28.16
CA ILE A 245 -3.55 3.72 28.10
C ILE A 245 -3.04 5.16 28.23
N THR A 246 -2.18 5.42 29.21
CA THR A 246 -1.62 6.75 29.46
C THR A 246 -0.82 7.27 28.26
N ASP A 247 0.02 6.42 27.67
CA ASP A 247 0.79 6.73 26.46
C ASP A 247 0.53 5.68 25.38
N LEU A 248 -0.53 5.92 24.59
CA LEU A 248 -0.87 5.07 23.45
C LEU A 248 0.20 5.14 22.34
N ALA A 249 0.90 6.28 22.20
CA ALA A 249 1.91 6.47 21.16
C ALA A 249 3.12 5.55 21.40
N ASP A 250 3.60 5.51 22.64
CA ASP A 250 4.68 4.61 23.06
C ASP A 250 4.25 3.14 22.97
N ALA A 251 3.03 2.80 23.42
CA ALA A 251 2.51 1.44 23.30
C ALA A 251 2.49 0.94 21.85
N ILE A 252 2.04 1.76 20.90
CA ILE A 252 2.06 1.44 19.46
C ILE A 252 3.50 1.32 18.97
N THR A 253 4.39 2.22 19.38
CA THR A 253 5.81 2.21 18.97
C THR A 253 6.52 0.94 19.43
N ARG A 254 6.33 0.53 20.68
CA ARG A 254 6.84 -0.74 21.21
C ARG A 254 6.25 -1.94 20.48
N ALA A 255 4.94 -1.95 20.25
CA ALA A 255 4.28 -3.03 19.53
C ALA A 255 4.80 -3.18 18.09
N ARG A 256 5.12 -2.07 17.41
CA ARG A 256 5.74 -2.08 16.07
C ARG A 256 7.16 -2.64 16.05
N ALA A 257 7.90 -2.51 17.15
CA ALA A 257 9.27 -3.02 17.28
C ALA A 257 9.33 -4.53 17.55
N VAL A 258 8.19 -5.17 17.88
CA VAL A 258 8.14 -6.62 18.13
C VAL A 258 8.48 -7.39 16.85
N PRO A 259 9.40 -8.37 16.91
CA PRO A 259 9.72 -9.22 15.76
C PRO A 259 8.49 -9.92 15.21
N ARG A 260 8.41 -10.01 13.88
CA ARG A 260 7.28 -10.64 13.20
C ARG A 260 7.46 -12.15 13.22
N ASP A 261 6.50 -12.85 13.80
CA ASP A 261 6.43 -14.31 13.77
C ASP A 261 5.28 -14.79 12.87
N PRO A 262 5.38 -16.00 12.27
CA PRO A 262 4.35 -16.51 11.36
C PRO A 262 2.95 -16.64 11.96
N LYS A 263 2.84 -16.88 13.28
CA LYS A 263 1.56 -17.05 13.99
C LYS A 263 1.05 -15.75 14.62
N GLY A 264 1.94 -14.76 14.75
CA GLY A 264 1.70 -13.50 15.45
C GLY A 264 1.57 -13.69 16.98
N ASP A 265 2.15 -14.74 17.55
CA ASP A 265 2.03 -15.06 18.97
C ASP A 265 2.86 -14.10 19.84
N GLN A 266 4.03 -13.66 19.35
CA GLN A 266 4.91 -12.75 20.10
C GLN A 266 4.26 -11.38 20.24
N LEU A 267 3.71 -10.85 19.15
CA LEU A 267 3.00 -9.57 19.15
C LEU A 267 1.74 -9.63 20.02
N ARG A 268 0.98 -10.72 19.96
CA ARG A 268 -0.20 -10.91 20.80
C ARG A 268 0.16 -10.91 22.29
N LYS A 269 1.25 -11.58 22.67
CA LYS A 269 1.75 -11.58 24.04
C LYS A 269 2.17 -10.18 24.48
N ALA A 270 2.95 -9.47 23.66
CA ALA A 270 3.39 -8.11 23.95
C ALA A 270 2.20 -7.13 24.10
N ILE A 271 1.18 -7.23 23.24
CA ILE A 271 -0.06 -6.46 23.38
C ILE A 271 -0.77 -6.80 24.68
N GLY A 272 -0.84 -8.08 25.06
CA GLY A 272 -1.41 -8.51 26.35
C GLY A 272 -0.68 -7.89 27.55
N GLU A 273 0.64 -7.88 27.53
CA GLU A 273 1.48 -7.25 28.56
C GLU A 273 1.25 -5.74 28.62
N LEU A 274 1.24 -5.04 27.47
CA LEU A 274 0.95 -3.61 27.41
C LEU A 274 -0.44 -3.26 27.95
N ARG A 275 -1.45 -4.08 27.64
CA ARG A 275 -2.80 -3.92 28.18
C ARG A 275 -2.87 -4.14 29.68
N ALA A 276 -2.14 -5.12 30.22
CA ALA A 276 -2.10 -5.37 31.65
C ALA A 276 -1.48 -4.21 32.43
N HIS A 277 -0.38 -3.64 31.92
CA HIS A 277 0.25 -2.45 32.53
C HIS A 277 -0.65 -1.21 32.48
N ALA A 278 -1.52 -1.13 31.47
CA ALA A 278 -2.46 -0.02 31.30
C ALA A 278 -3.65 -0.07 32.28
N VAL A 279 -4.00 -1.25 32.82
CA VAL A 279 -5.08 -1.40 33.83
C VAL A 279 -4.57 -1.15 35.26
N LEU A 280 -3.25 -1.27 35.48
CA LEU A 280 -2.64 -1.15 36.81
C LEU A 280 -2.22 0.28 37.17
N ASN A 281 -2.23 1.21 36.20
CA ASN A 281 -1.93 2.63 36.37
C ASN A 281 -3.20 3.47 36.15
#